data_AF-A0A101GFF6-F1
#
_entry.id   AF-A0A101GFF6-F1
#
_cell.length_a   1.000
_cell.length_b   1.000
_cell.length_c   1.000
_cell.angle_alpha   90.00
_cell.angle_beta   90.00
_cell.angle_gamma   90.00
#
_symmetry.space_group_name_H-M   'P 1'
#
loop_
_entity.id
_entity.type
_entity.pdbx_description
1 polymer ?
#
loop_
_entity_poly.entity_id
_entity_poly.type
_entity_poly.pdbx_seq_one_letter_code
_entity_poly.pdbx_strand_id
1 'polypeptide(L)' 'MERNELRDLERRCIQEELPYCQAACPLKVDVRAFCAAMAERRFDEAKKVLSKAMSFPEILGRICDHP' A
#
# COMPACT_ATOMS: atom_id res chain seq x y z
N MET A 1 -26.41 -1.85 -12.97
CA MET A 1 -25.98 -1.16 -11.75
C MET A 1 -27.09 -0.23 -11.33
N GLU A 2 -27.56 -0.42 -10.11
CA GLU A 2 -28.58 0.44 -9.50
C GLU A 2 -27.99 1.82 -9.14
N ARG A 3 -28.81 2.86 -9.08
CA ARG A 3 -28.36 4.25 -8.78
C ARG A 3 -27.57 4.36 -7.46
N ASN A 4 -27.89 3.51 -6.48
CA ASN A 4 -27.22 3.52 -5.19
C ASN A 4 -25.79 2.96 -5.30
N GLU A 5 -25.57 1.92 -6.10
CA GLU A 5 -24.24 1.33 -6.31
C GLU A 5 -23.28 2.31 -6.98
N LEU A 6 -23.78 3.10 -7.93
CA LEU A 6 -23.03 4.17 -8.59
C LEU A 6 -22.58 5.25 -7.59
N ARG A 7 -23.50 5.71 -6.72
CA ARG A 7 -23.20 6.69 -5.67
C ARG A 7 -22.16 6.17 -4.68
N ASP A 8 -22.22 4.89 -4.34
CA ASP A 8 -21.25 4.26 -3.44
C ASP A 8 -19.87 4.11 -4.09
N LEU A 9 -19.80 3.87 -5.41
CA LEU A 9 -18.55 3.88 -6.14
C LEU A 9 -17.94 5.28 -6.22
N GLU A 10 -18.75 6.30 -6.55
CA GLU A 10 -18.34 7.71 -6.59
C GLU A 10 -17.72 8.16 -5.27
N ARG A 11 -18.34 7.79 -4.13
CA ARG A 11 -17.82 8.12 -2.78
C ARG A 11 -16.46 7.50 -2.45
N ARG A 12 -16.09 6.40 -3.10
CA ARG A 12 -14.82 5.69 -2.88
C ARG A 12 -13.74 6.05 -3.91
N CYS A 13 -14.11 6.77 -4.97
CA CYS A 13 -13.20 7.13 -6.03
C CYS A 13 -12.17 8.14 -5.54
N ILE A 14 -10.89 7.77 -5.63
CA ILE A 14 -9.74 8.67 -5.43
C ILE A 14 -9.10 9.07 -6.78
N GLN A 15 -9.79 8.79 -7.89
CA GLN A 15 -9.31 9.01 -9.25
C GLN A 15 -7.94 8.36 -9.48
N GLU A 16 -6.97 9.13 -9.99
CA GLU A 16 -5.60 8.69 -10.28
C GLU A 16 -4.62 8.98 -9.13
N GLU A 17 -5.13 9.32 -7.93
CA GLU A 17 -4.27 9.57 -6.78
C GLU A 17 -3.66 8.27 -6.22
N LEU A 18 -2.47 8.41 -5.65
CA LEU A 18 -1.83 7.31 -4.94
C LEU A 18 -2.67 6.93 -3.70
N PRO A 19 -2.69 5.64 -3.33
CA PRO A 19 -3.26 5.22 -2.06
C PRO A 19 -2.64 6.01 -0.91
N TYR A 20 -3.45 6.43 0.07
CA TYR A 20 -2.99 7.27 1.18
C TYR A 20 -1.71 6.76 1.84
N CYS A 21 -1.63 5.46 2.12
CA CYS A 21 -0.44 4.85 2.72
C CYS A 21 0.84 5.03 1.88
N GLN A 22 0.73 4.96 0.56
CA GLN A 22 1.85 5.17 -0.37
C GLN A 22 2.12 6.65 -0.59
N ALA A 23 1.08 7.48 -0.65
CA ALA A 23 1.20 8.93 -0.78
C ALA A 23 1.89 9.56 0.44
N ALA A 24 1.52 9.12 1.66
CA ALA A 24 2.07 9.61 2.91
C ALA A 24 3.49 9.09 3.21
N CYS A 25 3.84 7.89 2.71
CA CYS A 25 5.17 7.33 2.91
C CYS A 25 6.25 8.17 2.18
N PRO A 26 7.29 8.65 2.87
CA PRO A 26 8.38 9.38 2.21
C PRO A 26 9.12 8.57 1.15
N LEU A 27 9.15 7.24 1.31
CA LEU A 27 9.81 6.30 0.40
C LEU A 27 8.88 5.77 -0.70
N LYS A 28 7.62 6.23 -0.74
CA LYS A 28 6.59 5.81 -1.73
C LYS A 28 6.47 4.30 -1.90
N VAL A 29 6.60 3.58 -0.79
CA VAL A 29 6.57 2.11 -0.74
C VAL A 29 5.24 1.61 -1.30
N ASP A 30 5.28 0.60 -2.17
CA ASP A 30 4.09 -0.07 -2.67
C ASP A 30 3.49 -0.99 -1.60
N VAL A 31 2.76 -0.38 -0.67
CA VAL A 31 2.13 -1.07 0.46
C VAL A 31 1.05 -2.05 -0.01
N ARG A 32 0.36 -1.77 -1.13
CA ARG A 32 -0.68 -2.66 -1.66
C ARG A 32 -0.09 -3.96 -2.17
N ALA A 33 0.98 -3.90 -2.97
CA ALA A 33 1.68 -5.09 -3.44
C ALA A 33 2.27 -5.89 -2.27
N PHE A 34 2.85 -5.21 -1.27
CA PHE A 34 3.33 -5.86 -0.05
C PHE A 34 2.20 -6.61 0.67
N CYS A 35 1.07 -5.94 0.95
CA CYS A 35 -0.06 -6.54 1.66
C CYS A 35 -0.68 -7.70 0.87
N ALA A 36 -0.77 -7.61 -0.47
CA ALA A 36 -1.27 -8.69 -1.31
C ALA A 36 -0.36 -9.94 -1.22
N ALA A 37 0.96 -9.77 -1.34
CA ALA A 37 1.91 -10.87 -1.19
C ALA A 37 1.87 -11.48 0.23
N MET A 38 1.73 -10.65 1.27
CA MET A 38 1.60 -11.11 2.66
C MET A 38 0.31 -11.90 2.90
N ALA A 39 -0.83 -11.46 2.33
CA ALA A 39 -2.12 -12.15 2.45
C ALA A 39 -2.05 -13.57 1.86
N GLU A 40 -1.26 -13.75 0.80
CA GLU A 40 -1.03 -15.05 0.16
C GLU A 40 0.15 -15.83 0.75
N ARG A 41 0.76 -15.35 1.84
CA ARG A 41 1.94 -15.96 2.51
C ARG A 41 3.18 -16.08 1.59
N ARG A 42 3.27 -15.23 0.56
CA ARG A 42 4.42 -15.11 -0.34
C ARG A 42 5.48 -14.18 0.25
N PHE A 43 6.13 -14.62 1.33
CA PHE A 43 7.02 -13.78 2.15
C PHE A 43 8.25 -13.26 1.39
N ASP A 44 8.83 -14.07 0.50
CA ASP A 44 9.99 -13.64 -0.30
C ASP A 44 9.64 -12.51 -1.28
N GLU A 45 8.44 -12.56 -1.86
CA GLU A 45 7.95 -11.48 -2.73
C GLU A 45 7.63 -10.22 -1.93
N ALA A 46 6.98 -10.36 -0.77
CA ALA A 46 6.74 -9.24 0.13
C ALA A 46 8.06 -8.56 0.54
N LYS A 47 9.10 -9.33 0.87
CA LYS A 47 10.43 -8.80 1.17
C LYS A 47 11.04 -8.06 -0.01
N LYS A 48 10.94 -8.61 -1.23
CA LYS A 48 11.41 -7.94 -2.46
C LYS A 48 10.71 -6.60 -2.68
N VAL A 49 9.41 -6.50 -2.42
CA VAL A 49 8.68 -5.22 -2.53
C VAL A 49 9.27 -4.18 -1.58
N LEU A 50 9.51 -4.53 -0.31
CA LEU A 50 10.12 -3.60 0.64
C LEU A 50 11.55 -3.21 0.23
N SER A 51 12.37 -4.19 -0.15
CA SER A 51 13.77 -3.97 -0.54
C SER A 51 13.96 -3.10 -1.79
N LYS A 52 12.94 -2.93 -2.63
CA LYS A 52 12.99 -1.99 -3.76
C LYS A 52 13.02 -0.53 -3.33
N ALA A 53 12.32 -0.20 -2.24
CA ALA A 53 12.17 1.18 -1.77
C ALA A 53 12.96 1.46 -0.48
N MET A 54 13.19 0.45 0.35
CA MET A 54 13.85 0.55 1.64
C MET A 54 15.21 -0.16 1.60
N SER A 55 16.30 0.59 1.83
CA SER A 55 17.64 -0.01 1.99
C SER A 55 17.76 -0.85 3.26
N PHE A 56 17.02 -0.48 4.32
CA PHE A 56 16.99 -1.19 5.60
C PHE A 56 15.55 -1.51 6.04
N PRO A 57 14.84 -2.45 5.36
CA PRO A 57 13.43 -2.75 5.64
C PRO A 57 13.17 -3.12 7.10
N GLU A 58 14.10 -3.85 7.71
CA GLU A 58 13.99 -4.34 9.08
C GLU A 58 14.11 -3.24 10.15
N ILE A 59 14.89 -2.21 9.88
CA ILE A 59 15.03 -1.06 10.80
C ILE A 59 13.85 -0.12 10.56
N LEU A 60 13.68 0.30 9.31
CA LEU A 60 12.64 1.25 8.93
C LEU A 60 11.24 0.74 9.28
N GLY A 61 10.94 -0.55 9.04
CA GLY A 61 9.64 -1.13 9.41
C GLY A 61 9.37 -1.18 10.92
N ARG A 62 10.41 -1.11 11.77
CA ARG A 62 10.27 -1.10 13.24
C ARG A 62 10.23 0.30 13.84
N ILE A 63 10.91 1.27 13.22
CA ILE A 63 11.02 2.64 13.74
C ILE A 63 10.09 3.64 13.02
N CYS A 64 9.44 3.23 11.93
CA CYS A 64 8.55 4.09 11.17
C CYS A 64 7.38 4.55 12.04
N ASP A 65 7.24 5.86 12.18
CA ASP A 65 6.12 6.52 12.85
C ASP A 65 4.99 6.77 11.85
N HIS A 66 4.53 5.69 11.20
CA HIS A 66 3.51 5.77 10.15
C HIS A 66 2.29 6.56 10.66
N PRO A 67 1.71 7.46 9.84
CA PRO A 67 0.50 8.21 10.19
C PRO A 67 -0.71 7.32 10.52
#